data_AF-A0Z4C8-F1
#
_entry.id   AF-A0Z4C8-F1
#
_cell.length_a   1.000
_cell.length_b   1.000
_cell.length_c   1.000
_cell.angle_alpha   90.00
_cell.angle_beta   90.00
_cell.angle_gamma   90.00
#
_symmetry.space_group_name_H-M   'P 1'
#
loop_
_entity.id
_entity.type
_entity.pdbx_description
1 polymer ?
#
loop_
_entity_poly.entity_id
_entity_poly.type
_entity_poly.pdbx_seq_one_letter_code
_entity_poly.pdbx_strand_id
1 'polypeptide(L)'
;MIYSLTFVLAFCSIVYELLLGQALSAFLGNTVLRYSVTIGLYMMSLGIGSMIAEGRFVARPAVALLRVETLLTLFGGGSVVLLFFIDSTGATGITLSITAHLLIIIIGVLSGFEIPLLIALKSLDAEYRDNAIIGINYLGAFLGTMTFAFVLYPYVGLIPTAFIVALLNAAVGMLLMLQKKHVSASDLPHFHGMLVVVSTMALVLVYYLIMADHISELVLQAYLN
;
A
#
# COMPACT_ATOMS: atom_id res chain seq x y z
N MET A 1 4.36 1.89 -19.76
CA MET A 1 3.48 1.25 -18.75
C MET A 1 4.28 0.82 -17.52
N ILE A 2 5.19 -0.15 -17.60
CA ILE A 2 5.92 -0.67 -16.42
C ILE A 2 6.59 0.43 -15.60
N TYR A 3 7.31 1.36 -16.22
CA TYR A 3 7.91 2.50 -15.51
C TYR A 3 6.91 3.35 -14.71
N SER A 4 5.73 3.62 -15.29
CA SER A 4 4.67 4.34 -14.60
C SER A 4 4.14 3.55 -13.42
N LEU A 5 4.01 2.21 -13.55
CA LEU A 5 3.63 1.35 -12.43
C LEU A 5 4.72 1.39 -11.35
N THR A 6 5.99 1.24 -11.70
CA THR A 6 7.12 1.33 -10.76
C THR A 6 7.10 2.63 -9.98
N PHE A 7 6.85 3.75 -10.66
CA PHE A 7 6.76 5.05 -10.01
C PHE A 7 5.63 5.11 -8.97
N VAL A 8 4.43 4.69 -9.36
CA VAL A 8 3.24 4.73 -8.49
C VAL A 8 3.39 3.76 -7.31
N LEU A 9 3.90 2.54 -7.53
CA LEU A 9 4.10 1.57 -6.46
C LEU A 9 5.15 2.03 -5.45
N ALA A 10 6.26 2.58 -5.92
CA ALA A 10 7.28 3.15 -5.04
C ALA A 10 6.74 4.35 -4.23
N PHE A 11 5.91 5.19 -4.87
CA PHE A 11 5.19 6.26 -4.18
C PHE A 11 4.27 5.70 -3.09
N CYS A 12 3.46 4.68 -3.39
CA CYS A 12 2.54 4.10 -2.42
C CYS A 12 3.26 3.46 -1.24
N SER A 13 4.27 2.64 -1.52
CA SER A 13 5.04 1.92 -0.51
C SER A 13 5.67 2.86 0.53
N ILE A 14 6.35 3.93 0.09
CA ILE A 14 6.95 4.87 1.03
C ILE A 14 5.90 5.68 1.81
N VAL A 15 4.75 5.96 1.21
CA VAL A 15 3.67 6.67 1.91
C VAL A 15 3.07 5.79 3.00
N TYR A 16 2.92 4.47 2.78
CA TYR A 16 2.48 3.56 3.86
C TYR A 16 3.47 3.49 5.02
N GLU A 17 4.77 3.44 4.73
CA GLU A 17 5.82 3.47 5.76
C GLU A 17 5.68 4.75 6.62
N LEU A 18 5.57 5.91 5.98
CA LEU A 18 5.44 7.19 6.66
C LEU A 18 4.11 7.35 7.40
N LEU A 19 3.01 6.84 6.83
CA LEU A 19 1.68 6.82 7.46
C LEU A 19 1.69 6.06 8.78
N LEU A 20 2.26 4.86 8.78
CA LEU A 20 2.33 4.01 9.97
C LEU A 20 3.30 4.59 11.02
N GLY A 21 4.43 5.14 10.58
CA GLY A 21 5.36 5.86 11.44
C GLY A 21 4.71 7.07 12.12
N GLN A 22 3.93 7.84 11.36
CA GLN A 22 3.22 9.01 11.89
C GLN A 22 2.08 8.60 12.83
N ALA A 23 1.30 7.57 12.49
CA ALA A 23 0.25 7.05 13.36
C ALA A 23 0.83 6.58 14.72
N LEU A 24 1.92 5.80 14.69
CA LEU A 24 2.63 5.39 15.91
C LEU A 24 3.16 6.58 16.71
N SER A 25 3.73 7.59 16.04
CA SER A 25 4.20 8.81 16.71
C SER A 25 3.05 9.59 17.36
N ALA A 26 1.88 9.65 16.71
CA ALA A 26 0.71 10.35 17.22
C ALA A 26 0.14 9.67 18.47
N PHE A 27 0.05 8.34 18.47
CA PHE A 27 -0.54 7.59 19.58
C PHE A 27 0.42 7.34 20.75
N LEU A 28 1.69 7.03 20.48
CA LEU A 28 2.64 6.57 21.49
C LEU A 28 3.77 7.57 21.79
N GLY A 29 3.81 8.71 21.09
CA GLY A 29 4.87 9.70 21.22
C GLY A 29 6.26 9.20 20.79
N ASN A 30 7.29 9.96 21.18
CA ASN A 30 8.70 9.69 20.85
C ASN A 30 8.93 9.48 19.34
N THR A 31 8.71 10.54 18.57
CA THR A 31 8.75 10.55 17.10
C THR A 31 10.02 9.92 16.53
N VAL A 32 11.19 10.27 17.06
CA VAL A 32 12.47 9.73 16.57
C VAL A 32 12.52 8.21 16.71
N LEU A 33 12.11 7.67 17.86
CA LEU A 33 12.05 6.22 18.06
C LEU A 33 11.07 5.55 17.09
N ARG A 34 9.84 6.08 16.97
CA ARG A 34 8.78 5.46 16.16
C ARG A 34 9.11 5.43 14.68
N TYR A 35 9.63 6.53 14.15
CA TYR A 35 10.09 6.56 12.76
C TYR A 35 11.30 5.65 12.56
N SER A 36 12.30 5.68 13.44
CA SER A 36 13.49 4.84 13.29
C SER A 36 13.17 3.34 13.27
N VAL A 37 12.30 2.89 14.18
CA VAL A 37 11.86 1.49 14.22
C VAL A 37 11.00 1.15 13.01
N THR A 38 10.11 2.05 12.60
CA THR A 38 9.25 1.83 11.42
C THR A 38 10.09 1.68 10.16
N ILE A 39 11.01 2.61 9.89
CA ILE A 39 11.92 2.55 8.73
C ILE A 39 12.72 1.25 8.76
N GLY A 40 13.38 0.93 9.88
CA GLY A 40 14.19 -0.29 9.99
C GLY A 40 13.39 -1.57 9.76
N LEU A 41 12.21 -1.68 10.38
CA LEU A 41 11.35 -2.85 10.25
C LEU A 41 10.73 -2.96 8.86
N TYR A 42 10.34 -1.84 8.24
CA TYR A 42 9.79 -1.79 6.89
C TYR A 42 10.86 -2.18 5.87
N MET A 43 12.07 -1.64 5.96
CA MET A 43 13.20 -2.02 5.09
C MET A 43 13.58 -3.50 5.22
N MET A 44 13.62 -4.04 6.44
CA MET A 44 13.83 -5.48 6.65
C MET A 44 12.73 -6.30 5.96
N SER A 45 11.47 -5.87 6.11
CA SER A 45 10.30 -6.53 5.55
C SER A 45 10.28 -6.48 4.02
N LEU A 46 10.65 -5.35 3.41
CA LEU A 46 10.87 -5.21 1.97
C LEU A 46 11.88 -6.25 1.46
N GLY A 47 13.00 -6.42 2.17
CA GLY A 47 14.02 -7.42 1.83
C GLY A 47 13.49 -8.86 1.90
N ILE A 48 12.73 -9.20 2.95
CA ILE A 48 12.10 -10.51 3.07
C ILE A 48 11.11 -10.75 1.91
N GLY A 49 10.28 -9.75 1.59
CA GLY A 49 9.33 -9.82 0.49
C GLY A 49 10.00 -10.07 -0.85
N SER A 50 11.11 -9.36 -1.13
CA SER A 50 11.82 -9.51 -2.41
C SER A 50 12.43 -10.91 -2.56
N MET A 51 13.02 -11.45 -1.49
CA MET A 51 13.58 -12.82 -1.47
C MET A 51 12.50 -13.89 -1.69
N ILE A 52 11.30 -13.70 -1.13
CA ILE A 52 10.18 -14.63 -1.35
C ILE A 52 9.68 -14.53 -2.81
N ALA A 53 9.67 -13.32 -3.38
CA ALA A 53 9.18 -13.09 -4.73
C ALA A 53 10.02 -13.79 -5.82
N GLU A 54 11.35 -13.78 -5.69
CA GLU A 54 12.30 -14.41 -6.63
C GLU A 54 12.07 -15.93 -6.88
N GLY A 55 11.27 -16.59 -6.04
CA GLY A 55 10.90 -18.00 -6.21
C GLY A 55 9.77 -18.23 -7.23
N ARG A 56 8.65 -18.81 -6.79
CA ARG A 56 7.56 -19.22 -7.69
C ARG A 56 6.73 -18.07 -8.24
N PHE A 57 6.83 -16.87 -7.66
CA PHE A 57 5.96 -15.75 -8.01
C PHE A 57 6.40 -15.03 -9.28
N VAL A 58 7.71 -14.92 -9.52
CA VAL A 58 8.26 -14.38 -10.78
C VAL A 58 7.92 -15.22 -12.01
N ALA A 59 7.55 -16.50 -11.85
CA ALA A 59 7.09 -17.34 -12.95
C ALA A 59 5.69 -16.94 -13.48
N ARG A 60 4.91 -16.20 -12.69
CA ARG A 60 3.55 -15.74 -13.04
C ARG A 60 3.37 -14.28 -12.60
N PRO A 61 4.18 -13.35 -13.15
CA PRO A 61 4.40 -12.06 -12.51
C PRO A 61 3.14 -11.18 -12.52
N ALA A 62 2.33 -11.21 -13.57
CA ALA A 62 1.07 -10.45 -13.63
C ALA A 62 0.05 -10.91 -12.57
N VAL A 63 -0.11 -12.22 -12.36
CA VAL A 63 -1.04 -12.79 -11.36
C VAL A 63 -0.54 -12.52 -9.94
N ALA A 64 0.76 -12.71 -9.72
CA ALA A 64 1.38 -12.43 -8.44
C ALA A 64 1.29 -10.94 -8.07
N LEU A 65 1.56 -10.04 -9.02
CA LEU A 65 1.51 -8.60 -8.78
C LEU A 65 0.08 -8.15 -8.50
N LEU A 66 -0.92 -8.64 -9.24
CA LEU A 66 -2.32 -8.36 -8.93
C LEU A 66 -2.71 -8.81 -7.51
N ARG A 67 -2.12 -9.92 -7.03
CA ARG A 67 -2.36 -10.42 -5.67
C ARG A 67 -1.77 -9.49 -4.64
N VAL A 68 -0.54 -9.04 -4.85
CA VAL A 68 0.13 -8.07 -4.01
C VAL A 68 -0.68 -6.78 -3.96
N GLU A 69 -1.07 -6.21 -5.10
CA GLU A 69 -1.87 -4.98 -5.16
C GLU A 69 -3.22 -5.10 -4.46
N THR A 70 -3.90 -6.24 -4.61
CA THR A 70 -5.19 -6.49 -3.94
C THR A 70 -5.00 -6.54 -2.43
N LEU A 71 -3.94 -7.20 -1.95
CA LEU A 71 -3.63 -7.28 -0.52
C LEU A 71 -3.16 -5.93 0.04
N LEU A 72 -2.36 -5.16 -0.71
CA LEU A 72 -1.95 -3.81 -0.33
C LEU A 72 -3.13 -2.85 -0.29
N THR A 73 -4.09 -2.97 -1.21
CA THR A 73 -5.35 -2.21 -1.16
C THR A 73 -6.10 -2.50 0.14
N LEU A 74 -6.11 -3.76 0.60
CA LEU A 74 -6.80 -4.17 1.83
C LEU A 74 -6.07 -3.69 3.08
N PHE A 75 -4.83 -4.16 3.26
CA PHE A 75 -4.06 -3.91 4.47
C PHE A 75 -3.57 -2.47 4.55
N GLY A 76 -3.12 -1.90 3.43
CA GLY A 76 -2.71 -0.50 3.35
C GLY A 76 -3.87 0.45 3.67
N GLY A 77 -5.00 0.31 2.98
CA GLY A 77 -6.18 1.15 3.21
C GLY A 77 -6.81 0.97 4.58
N GLY A 78 -6.85 -0.27 5.09
CA GLY A 78 -7.43 -0.59 6.40
C GLY A 78 -6.51 -0.32 7.59
N SER A 79 -5.20 -0.18 7.37
CA SER A 79 -4.20 -0.16 8.45
C SER A 79 -4.44 0.95 9.47
N VAL A 80 -4.51 2.20 9.00
CA VAL A 80 -4.67 3.37 9.87
C VAL A 80 -6.04 3.34 10.55
N VAL A 81 -7.10 2.97 9.82
CA VAL A 81 -8.46 2.81 10.38
C VAL A 81 -8.46 1.80 11.53
N LEU A 82 -7.80 0.66 11.36
CA LEU A 82 -7.69 -0.37 12.39
C LEU A 82 -6.96 0.16 13.63
N LEU A 83 -5.89 0.95 13.46
CA LEU A 83 -5.18 1.55 14.59
C LEU A 83 -6.04 2.56 15.35
N PHE A 84 -6.74 3.46 14.65
CA PHE A 84 -7.70 4.39 15.29
C PHE A 84 -8.83 3.63 15.99
N PHE A 85 -9.35 2.56 15.38
CA PHE A 85 -10.38 1.74 16.00
C PHE A 85 -9.88 1.10 17.30
N ILE A 86 -8.71 0.48 17.29
CA ILE A 86 -8.12 -0.12 18.51
C ILE A 86 -7.91 0.94 19.59
N ASP A 87 -7.37 2.10 19.24
CA ASP A 87 -7.20 3.23 20.16
C ASP A 87 -8.55 3.66 20.76
N SER A 88 -9.61 3.79 19.95
CA SER A 88 -10.96 4.18 20.39
C SER A 88 -11.61 3.21 21.38
N THR A 89 -11.21 1.93 21.37
CA THR A 89 -11.69 0.94 22.34
C THR A 89 -11.05 1.07 23.73
N GLY A 90 -10.10 2.01 23.91
CA GLY A 90 -9.33 2.15 25.15
C GLY A 90 -8.27 1.07 25.32
N ALA A 91 -7.80 0.47 24.22
CA ALA A 91 -6.78 -0.58 24.25
C ALA A 91 -5.45 -0.05 24.79
N THR A 92 -4.63 -0.94 25.36
CA THR A 92 -3.32 -0.55 25.88
C THR A 92 -2.36 -0.13 24.77
N GLY A 93 -1.41 0.76 25.08
CA GLY A 93 -0.35 1.15 24.15
C GLY A 93 0.51 -0.03 23.65
N ILE A 94 0.56 -1.13 24.40
CA ILE A 94 1.24 -2.38 23.98
C ILE A 94 0.47 -3.03 22.83
N THR A 95 -0.85 -3.18 22.96
CA THR A 95 -1.72 -3.74 21.91
C THR A 95 -1.59 -2.94 20.62
N LEU A 96 -1.67 -1.62 20.73
CA LEU A 96 -1.54 -0.72 19.58
C LEU A 96 -0.16 -0.84 18.93
N SER A 97 0.91 -0.88 19.73
CA SER A 97 2.27 -1.07 19.24
C SER A 97 2.40 -2.39 18.49
N ILE A 98 1.96 -3.52 19.07
CA ILE A 98 2.04 -4.83 18.42
C ILE A 98 1.29 -4.83 17.08
N THR A 99 0.04 -4.33 17.07
CA THR A 99 -0.75 -4.28 15.84
C THR A 99 -0.08 -3.43 14.76
N ALA A 100 0.43 -2.25 15.12
CA ALA A 100 1.10 -1.38 14.15
C ALA A 100 2.37 -2.03 13.57
N HIS A 101 3.20 -2.68 14.39
CA HIS A 101 4.41 -3.36 13.89
C HIS A 101 4.07 -4.58 13.02
N LEU A 102 2.99 -5.30 13.32
CA LEU A 102 2.49 -6.37 12.44
C LEU A 102 2.03 -5.81 11.08
N LEU A 103 1.32 -4.68 11.07
CA LEU A 103 0.90 -4.02 9.83
C LEU A 103 2.10 -3.53 9.02
N ILE A 104 3.11 -2.93 9.68
CA ILE A 104 4.38 -2.51 9.06
C ILE A 104 5.05 -3.72 8.38
N ILE A 105 5.12 -4.86 9.06
CA ILE A 105 5.72 -6.08 8.51
C ILE A 105 4.90 -6.60 7.32
N ILE A 106 3.58 -6.71 7.45
CA ILE A 106 2.71 -7.23 6.40
C ILE A 106 2.82 -6.37 5.13
N ILE A 107 2.66 -5.06 5.29
CA ILE A 107 2.68 -4.11 4.16
C ILE A 107 4.10 -4.02 3.57
N GLY A 108 5.14 -4.00 4.41
CA GLY A 108 6.52 -4.00 3.97
C GLY A 108 6.90 -5.28 3.21
N VAL A 109 6.48 -6.46 3.70
CA VAL A 109 6.68 -7.73 2.97
C VAL A 109 5.97 -7.68 1.63
N LEU A 110 4.69 -7.29 1.59
CA LEU A 110 3.93 -7.21 0.33
C LEU A 110 4.59 -6.24 -0.67
N SER A 111 4.97 -5.04 -0.23
CA SER A 111 5.66 -4.06 -1.07
C SER A 111 7.02 -4.57 -1.57
N GLY A 112 7.69 -5.44 -0.81
CA GLY A 112 8.94 -6.08 -1.21
C GLY A 112 8.82 -6.97 -2.45
N PHE A 113 7.61 -7.47 -2.77
CA PHE A 113 7.38 -8.26 -3.98
C PHE A 113 7.37 -7.40 -5.26
N GLU A 114 7.06 -6.11 -5.17
CA GLU A 114 6.74 -5.27 -6.33
C GLU A 114 7.89 -5.21 -7.34
N ILE A 115 9.12 -4.94 -6.87
CA ILE A 115 10.28 -4.75 -7.75
C ILE A 115 10.66 -6.05 -8.50
N PRO A 116 10.87 -7.21 -7.84
CA PRO A 116 11.12 -8.46 -8.55
C PRO A 116 10.03 -8.83 -9.56
N LEU A 117 8.75 -8.62 -9.19
CA LEU A 117 7.62 -8.92 -10.07
C LEU A 117 7.54 -7.97 -11.26
N LEU A 118 7.81 -6.68 -11.09
CA LEU A 118 7.85 -5.69 -12.18
C LEU A 118 9.00 -5.98 -13.15
N ILE A 119 10.17 -6.37 -12.63
CA ILE A 119 11.32 -6.79 -13.46
C ILE A 119 10.94 -8.03 -14.27
N ALA A 120 10.37 -9.04 -13.62
CA ALA A 120 9.93 -10.27 -14.29
C ALA A 120 8.80 -10.04 -15.30
N LEU A 121 7.88 -9.11 -15.02
CA LEU A 121 6.81 -8.76 -15.96
C LEU A 121 7.37 -8.05 -17.19
N LYS A 122 8.35 -7.16 -17.01
CA LYS A 122 9.01 -6.46 -18.12
C LYS A 122 9.83 -7.40 -19.00
N SER A 123 10.51 -8.37 -18.40
CA SER A 123 11.35 -9.32 -19.13
C SER A 123 10.55 -10.27 -20.04
N LEU A 124 9.22 -10.36 -19.90
CA LEU A 124 8.35 -11.10 -20.80
C LEU A 124 8.26 -10.49 -22.21
N ASP A 125 8.33 -9.16 -22.34
CA ASP A 125 8.22 -8.48 -23.63
C ASP A 125 9.60 -8.31 -24.32
N ALA A 126 10.69 -8.17 -23.55
CA ALA A 126 12.06 -8.11 -24.07
C ALA A 126 13.09 -8.39 -22.97
N GLU A 127 14.20 -9.05 -23.30
CA GLU A 127 15.31 -9.27 -22.37
C GLU A 127 15.97 -7.94 -22.00
N TYR A 128 15.70 -7.45 -20.79
CA TYR A 128 16.11 -6.12 -20.35
C TYR A 128 16.67 -6.19 -18.94
N ARG A 129 17.92 -5.74 -18.74
CA ARG A 129 18.51 -5.49 -17.42
C ARG A 129 18.37 -4.00 -17.15
N ASP A 130 17.38 -3.59 -16.35
CA ASP A 130 17.14 -2.16 -16.19
C ASP A 130 17.44 -1.61 -14.80
N ASN A 131 18.52 -0.85 -14.74
CA ASN A 131 18.77 0.08 -13.63
C ASN A 131 17.71 1.20 -13.61
N ALA A 132 16.99 1.46 -14.71
CA ALA A 132 15.95 2.49 -14.73
C ALA A 132 14.74 2.15 -13.85
N ILE A 133 14.36 0.87 -13.69
CA ILE A 133 13.30 0.48 -12.74
C ILE A 133 13.71 0.90 -11.33
N ILE A 134 14.95 0.64 -10.93
CA ILE A 134 15.49 1.03 -9.63
C ILE A 134 15.57 2.56 -9.51
N GLY A 135 16.03 3.26 -10.55
CA GLY A 135 16.08 4.73 -10.58
C GLY A 135 14.70 5.37 -10.44
N ILE A 136 13.70 4.83 -11.15
CA ILE A 136 12.30 5.29 -11.05
C ILE A 136 11.71 4.97 -9.68
N ASN A 137 12.07 3.83 -9.08
CA ASN A 137 11.67 3.51 -7.71
C ASN A 137 12.18 4.58 -6.73
N TYR A 138 13.45 4.98 -6.83
CA TYR A 138 13.97 6.07 -5.98
C TYR A 138 13.27 7.41 -6.24
N LEU A 139 12.95 7.72 -7.50
CA LEU A 139 12.21 8.94 -7.84
C LEU A 139 10.78 8.93 -7.28
N GLY A 140 10.07 7.81 -7.42
CA GLY A 140 8.73 7.62 -6.87
C GLY A 140 8.72 7.70 -5.35
N ALA A 141 9.69 7.06 -4.69
CA ALA A 141 9.86 7.15 -3.24
C ALA A 141 10.15 8.60 -2.80
N PHE A 142 11.07 9.32 -3.47
CA PHE A 142 11.33 10.71 -3.15
C PHE A 142 10.07 11.58 -3.28
N LEU A 143 9.36 11.51 -4.41
CA LEU A 143 8.14 12.29 -4.59
C LEU A 143 7.02 11.86 -3.64
N GLY A 144 6.93 10.58 -3.28
CA GLY A 144 6.05 10.07 -2.24
C GLY A 144 6.32 10.70 -0.88
N THR A 145 7.59 10.77 -0.45
CA THR A 145 7.97 11.38 0.83
C THR A 145 7.63 12.88 0.87
N MET A 146 7.93 13.62 -0.20
CA MET A 146 7.63 15.05 -0.29
C MET A 146 6.11 15.29 -0.31
N THR A 147 5.38 14.50 -1.11
CA THR A 147 3.92 14.61 -1.20
C THR A 147 3.26 14.25 0.13
N PHE A 148 3.77 13.25 0.85
CA PHE A 148 3.29 12.95 2.19
C PHE A 148 3.52 14.10 3.15
N ALA A 149 4.77 14.58 3.25
CA ALA A 149 5.15 15.60 4.23
C ALA A 149 4.48 16.96 3.99
N PHE A 150 4.35 17.38 2.73
CA PHE A 150 3.85 18.71 2.39
C PHE A 150 2.37 18.75 1.99
N VAL A 151 1.77 17.62 1.56
CA VAL A 151 0.41 17.63 1.01
C VAL A 151 -0.52 16.68 1.77
N LEU A 152 -0.22 15.37 1.74
CA LEU A 152 -1.14 14.35 2.23
C LEU A 152 -1.31 14.44 3.74
N TYR A 153 -0.22 14.48 4.51
CA TYR A 153 -0.35 14.54 5.97
C TYR A 153 -0.98 15.86 6.46
N PRO A 154 -0.53 17.07 6.04
CA PRO A 154 -1.05 18.32 6.60
C PRO A 154 -2.46 18.69 6.15
N TYR A 155 -2.83 18.40 4.89
CA TYR A 155 -4.10 18.86 4.31
C TYR A 155 -5.14 17.76 4.16
N VAL A 156 -4.71 16.50 4.02
CA VAL A 156 -5.62 15.36 3.79
C VAL A 156 -5.80 14.51 5.05
N GLY A 157 -4.80 14.44 5.92
CA GLY A 157 -4.83 13.66 7.16
C GLY A 157 -4.58 12.17 6.95
N LEU A 158 -4.42 11.43 8.05
CA LEU A 158 -3.92 10.04 8.02
C LEU A 158 -4.88 9.05 7.35
N ILE A 159 -6.16 9.06 7.75
CA ILE A 159 -7.15 8.08 7.24
C ILE A 159 -7.43 8.31 5.74
N PRO A 160 -7.78 9.52 5.28
CA PRO A 160 -8.06 9.71 3.85
C PRO A 160 -6.81 9.50 2.98
N THR A 161 -5.61 9.80 3.50
CA THR A 161 -4.35 9.46 2.82
C THR A 161 -4.20 7.96 2.64
N ALA A 162 -4.46 7.14 3.67
CA ALA A 162 -4.40 5.68 3.55
C ALA A 162 -5.37 5.16 2.46
N PHE A 163 -6.56 5.74 2.36
CA PHE A 163 -7.53 5.39 1.32
C PHE A 163 -7.08 5.82 -0.09
N ILE A 164 -6.53 7.03 -0.24
CA ILE A 164 -6.00 7.50 -1.53
C ILE A 164 -4.87 6.59 -2.01
N VAL A 165 -3.94 6.22 -1.13
CA VAL A 165 -2.83 5.33 -1.49
C VAL A 165 -3.35 3.93 -1.84
N ALA A 166 -4.31 3.40 -1.09
CA ALA A 166 -4.96 2.14 -1.41
C ALA A 166 -5.71 2.18 -2.75
N LEU A 167 -6.32 3.32 -3.11
CA LEU A 167 -6.92 3.51 -4.42
C LEU A 167 -5.89 3.53 -5.56
N LEU A 168 -4.70 4.05 -5.31
CA LEU A 168 -3.59 3.98 -6.28
C LEU A 168 -3.14 2.53 -6.49
N ASN A 169 -2.98 1.74 -5.42
CA ASN A 169 -2.72 0.30 -5.54
C ASN A 169 -3.85 -0.43 -6.30
N ALA A 170 -5.11 -0.13 -5.97
CA ALA A 170 -6.26 -0.71 -6.66
C ALA A 170 -6.28 -0.36 -8.15
N ALA A 171 -5.95 0.89 -8.50
CA ALA A 171 -5.83 1.36 -9.87
C ALA A 171 -4.71 0.62 -10.62
N VAL A 172 -3.55 0.44 -9.99
CA VAL A 172 -2.46 -0.37 -10.56
C VAL A 172 -2.93 -1.82 -10.78
N GLY A 173 -3.59 -2.43 -9.78
CA GLY A 173 -4.17 -3.77 -9.90
C GLY A 173 -5.14 -3.88 -11.07
N MET A 174 -6.06 -2.92 -11.23
CA MET A 174 -6.97 -2.88 -12.38
C MET A 174 -6.24 -2.72 -13.72
N LEU A 175 -5.20 -1.88 -13.79
CA LEU A 175 -4.39 -1.69 -15.00
C LEU A 175 -3.65 -2.96 -15.44
N LEU A 176 -3.40 -3.91 -14.52
CA LEU A 176 -2.83 -5.21 -14.87
C LEU A 176 -3.74 -6.06 -15.77
N MET A 177 -5.03 -5.70 -15.92
CA MET A 177 -5.89 -6.33 -16.93
C MET A 177 -5.30 -6.22 -18.35
N LEU A 178 -4.52 -5.18 -18.63
CA LEU A 178 -3.83 -4.99 -19.92
C LEU A 178 -2.73 -6.04 -20.15
N GLN A 179 -2.27 -6.70 -19.09
CA GLN A 179 -1.27 -7.76 -19.13
C GLN A 179 -1.88 -9.17 -19.20
N LYS A 180 -3.20 -9.28 -19.42
CA LYS A 180 -3.92 -10.54 -19.54
C LYS A 180 -3.32 -11.51 -20.58
N LYS A 181 -2.68 -11.00 -21.64
CA LYS A 181 -1.98 -11.82 -22.65
C LYS A 181 -0.86 -12.71 -22.06
N HIS A 182 -0.30 -12.29 -20.92
CA HIS A 182 0.76 -12.99 -20.21
C HIS A 182 0.24 -13.93 -19.10
N VAL A 183 -1.08 -14.10 -18.99
CA VAL A 183 -1.72 -14.95 -17.97
C VAL A 183 -2.08 -16.29 -18.60
N SER A 184 -1.66 -17.39 -17.96
CA SER A 184 -2.02 -18.75 -18.38
C SER A 184 -3.54 -18.96 -18.38
N ALA A 185 -4.06 -19.77 -19.31
CA ALA A 185 -5.49 -20.10 -19.38
C ALA A 185 -6.03 -20.70 -18.07
N SER A 186 -5.19 -21.45 -17.33
CA SER A 186 -5.55 -22.02 -16.02
C SER A 186 -5.79 -20.96 -14.94
N ASP A 187 -5.11 -19.81 -15.05
CA ASP A 187 -5.09 -18.77 -14.01
C ASP A 187 -6.07 -17.64 -14.31
N LEU A 188 -6.59 -17.60 -15.53
CA LEU A 188 -7.54 -16.60 -16.01
C LEU A 188 -8.80 -16.42 -15.13
N PRO A 189 -9.48 -17.49 -14.66
CA PRO A 189 -10.65 -17.31 -13.79
C PRO A 189 -10.27 -16.69 -12.44
N HIS A 190 -9.14 -17.12 -11.84
CA HIS A 190 -8.64 -16.53 -10.60
C HIS A 190 -8.26 -15.06 -10.81
N PHE A 191 -7.60 -14.73 -11.93
CA PHE A 191 -7.21 -13.37 -12.28
C PHE A 191 -8.42 -12.44 -12.42
N HIS A 192 -9.48 -12.87 -13.12
CA HIS A 192 -10.72 -12.09 -13.20
C HIS A 192 -11.41 -11.94 -11.83
N GLY A 193 -11.44 -13.00 -11.02
CA GLY A 193 -12.00 -12.92 -9.66
C GLY A 193 -11.31 -11.86 -8.81
N MET A 194 -9.98 -11.78 -8.88
CA MET A 194 -9.21 -10.75 -8.18
C MET A 194 -9.46 -9.34 -8.73
N LEU A 195 -9.63 -9.19 -10.05
CA LEU A 195 -10.01 -7.90 -10.65
C LEU A 195 -11.35 -7.42 -10.11
N VAL A 196 -12.34 -8.32 -9.97
CA VAL A 196 -13.64 -7.96 -9.39
C VAL A 196 -13.48 -7.56 -7.92
N VAL A 197 -12.68 -8.30 -7.14
CA VAL A 197 -12.42 -7.98 -5.73
C VAL A 197 -11.78 -6.59 -5.60
N VAL A 198 -10.69 -6.32 -6.34
CA VAL A 198 -9.98 -5.03 -6.23
C VAL A 198 -10.85 -3.87 -6.73
N SER A 199 -11.64 -4.06 -7.79
CA SER A 199 -12.61 -3.05 -8.24
C SER A 199 -13.70 -2.79 -7.19
N THR A 200 -14.19 -3.83 -6.52
CA THR A 200 -15.19 -3.68 -5.45
C THR A 200 -14.60 -2.91 -4.27
N MET A 201 -13.37 -3.25 -3.86
CA MET A 201 -12.67 -2.52 -2.81
C MET A 201 -12.43 -1.06 -3.18
N ALA A 202 -12.07 -0.77 -4.43
CA ALA A 202 -11.91 0.60 -4.91
C ALA A 202 -13.21 1.40 -4.79
N LEU A 203 -14.36 0.81 -5.18
CA LEU A 203 -15.67 1.47 -5.04
C LEU A 203 -16.01 1.75 -3.58
N VAL A 204 -15.72 0.81 -2.68
CA VAL A 204 -15.93 0.99 -1.23
C VAL A 204 -15.04 2.12 -0.68
N LEU A 205 -13.77 2.18 -1.07
CA LEU A 205 -12.85 3.24 -0.65
C LEU A 205 -13.28 4.62 -1.18
N VAL A 206 -13.73 4.71 -2.45
CA VAL A 206 -14.27 5.95 -3.02
C VAL A 206 -15.52 6.39 -2.26
N TYR A 207 -16.43 5.47 -1.94
CA TYR A 207 -17.62 5.77 -1.14
C TYR A 207 -17.24 6.37 0.22
N TYR A 208 -16.30 5.75 0.94
CA TYR A 208 -15.84 6.27 2.24
C TYR A 208 -15.14 7.63 2.14
N LEU A 209 -14.36 7.88 1.08
CA LEU A 209 -13.74 9.18 0.86
C LEU A 209 -14.77 10.29 0.62
N ILE A 210 -15.82 10.02 -0.18
CA ILE A 210 -16.87 11.01 -0.46
C ILE A 210 -17.76 11.25 0.77
N MET A 211 -18.04 10.20 1.55
CA MET A 211 -18.86 10.31 2.76
C MET A 211 -18.10 10.83 3.99
N ALA A 212 -16.77 10.97 3.93
CA ALA A 212 -15.96 11.38 5.08
C ALA A 212 -16.44 12.70 5.70
N ASP A 213 -16.67 13.72 4.87
CA ASP A 213 -17.14 15.04 5.33
C ASP A 213 -18.56 14.96 5.92
N HIS A 214 -19.44 14.18 5.29
CA HIS A 214 -20.83 14.05 5.72
C HIS A 214 -20.96 13.29 7.05
N ILE A 215 -20.12 12.27 7.27
CA ILE A 215 -20.04 11.55 8.55
C ILE A 215 -19.51 12.48 9.65
N SER A 216 -18.47 13.26 9.36
CA SER A 216 -17.92 14.23 10.31
C SER A 216 -18.95 15.29 10.72
N GLU A 217 -19.75 15.82 9.78
CA GLU A 217 -20.82 16.78 10.08
C GLU A 217 -21.95 16.17 10.93
N LEU A 218 -22.41 14.96 10.59
CA LEU A 218 -23.46 14.25 11.34
C LEU A 218 -23.05 13.95 12.79
N VAL A 219 -21.80 13.52 13.00
CA VAL A 219 -21.28 13.25 14.34
C VAL A 219 -21.13 14.54 15.14
N LEU A 220 -20.70 15.64 14.51
CA LEU A 220 -20.61 16.94 15.19
C LEU A 220 -21.99 17.47 15.62
N GLN A 221 -23.01 17.32 14.76
CA GLN A 221 -24.38 17.72 15.08
C GLN A 221 -25.03 16.87 16.17
N ALA A 222 -24.68 15.59 16.26
CA ALA A 222 -25.15 14.69 17.32
C ALA A 222 -24.43 14.93 18.66
N TYR A 223 -23.24 15.52 18.66
CA TYR A 223 -22.49 15.88 19.88
C TYR A 223 -22.86 17.26 20.45
N LEU A 224 -23.39 18.15 19.61
CA LEU A 224 -23.77 19.51 19.97
C LEU A 224 -25.26 19.66 20.34
N ASN A 225 -26.04 18.58 20.29
CA ASN A 225 -27.42 18.47 20.76
C ASN A 225 -27.52 17.49 21.93
#